data_AF-A0A662F032-F1
#
_entry.id   AF-A0A662F032-F1
#
_cell.length_a   1.000
_cell.length_b   1.000
_cell.length_c   1.000
_cell.angle_alpha   90.00
_cell.angle_beta   90.00
_cell.angle_gamma   90.00
#
_symmetry.space_group_name_H-M   'P 1'
#
loop_
_entity.id
_entity.type
_entity.pdbx_description
1 polymer ?
#
loop_
_entity_poly.entity_id
_entity_poly.type
_entity_poly.pdbx_seq_one_letter_code
_entity_poly.pdbx_strand_id
1 'polypeptide(L)'
;MKGVCLICEKRREGIPINEGPVIKTIRAVKRAFGIAKGTTLVICPECWEEYNKRRAGFEKSILIWTIIGIIIALALIVPPILFGDWNVFNIFRNIVMSIILIAVLLALIGLVRYIPKTTMTLEEYEGKGKAKGKAVGKKIRETTKRKAKKSSRKKKR
;
A
#
# COMPACT_ATOMS: atom_id res chain seq x y z
N MET A 1 -7.27 -0.90 13.67
CA MET A 1 -8.19 -1.94 13.12
C MET A 1 -7.48 -3.28 13.22
N LYS A 2 -8.18 -4.39 13.49
CA LYS A 2 -7.55 -5.72 13.53
C LYS A 2 -7.42 -6.30 12.11
N GLY A 3 -6.23 -6.77 11.77
CA GLY A 3 -5.92 -7.37 10.49
C GLY A 3 -4.65 -8.20 10.55
N VAL A 4 -4.17 -8.69 9.42
CA VAL A 4 -2.87 -9.36 9.30
C VAL A 4 -1.82 -8.33 8.90
N CYS A 5 -0.70 -8.30 9.63
CA CYS A 5 0.40 -7.41 9.30
C CYS A 5 1.05 -7.84 7.98
N LEU A 6 1.30 -6.90 7.07
CA LEU A 6 1.97 -7.19 5.79
C LEU A 6 3.42 -7.71 5.98
N ILE A 7 4.11 -7.28 7.04
CA ILE A 7 5.53 -7.60 7.27
C ILE A 7 5.69 -8.83 8.15
N CYS A 8 5.09 -8.80 9.34
CA CYS A 8 5.28 -9.88 10.31
C CYS A 8 4.25 -11.00 10.20
N GLU A 9 3.29 -10.90 9.27
CA GLU A 9 2.21 -11.88 9.00
C GLU A 9 1.36 -12.28 10.22
N LYS A 10 1.55 -11.61 11.36
CA LYS A 10 0.80 -11.82 12.59
C LYS A 10 -0.48 -10.99 12.58
N ARG A 11 -1.53 -11.53 13.22
CA ARG A 11 -2.80 -10.83 13.42
C ARG A 11 -2.61 -9.76 14.50
N ARG A 12 -2.62 -8.49 14.12
CA ARG A 12 -2.39 -7.35 15.02
C ARG A 12 -3.33 -6.19 14.71
N GLU A 13 -3.41 -5.24 15.63
CA GLU A 13 -4.01 -3.94 15.34
C GLU A 13 -3.01 -3.03 14.63
N GLY A 14 -3.43 -2.43 13.53
CA GLY A 14 -2.56 -1.56 12.75
C GLY A 14 -3.28 -0.62 11.80
N ILE A 15 -2.45 0.09 11.04
CA ILE A 15 -2.82 1.07 10.02
C ILE A 15 -3.33 0.31 8.78
N PRO A 16 -4.55 0.58 8.30
CA PRO A 16 -5.08 -0.11 7.15
C PRO A 16 -4.38 0.32 5.85
N ILE A 17 -4.11 -0.67 5.04
CA ILE A 17 -3.45 -0.52 3.75
C ILE A 17 -4.50 -0.20 2.68
N ASN A 18 -4.18 0.70 1.75
CA ASN A 18 -5.02 0.93 0.59
C ASN A 18 -4.78 -0.18 -0.45
N GLU A 19 -5.81 -0.97 -0.74
CA GLU A 19 -5.72 -2.09 -1.65
C GLU A 19 -5.95 -1.63 -3.08
N GLY A 20 -4.87 -1.23 -3.75
CA GLY A 20 -4.89 -0.95 -5.19
C GLY A 20 -5.25 -2.20 -6.02
N PRO A 21 -5.56 -2.02 -7.32
CA PRO A 21 -5.93 -3.12 -8.22
C PRO A 21 -4.89 -4.25 -8.26
N VAL A 22 -3.60 -3.89 -8.19
CA VAL A 22 -2.46 -4.83 -8.14
C VAL A 22 -2.51 -5.74 -6.90
N ILE A 23 -2.92 -5.22 -5.75
CA ILE A 23 -3.04 -6.03 -4.53
C ILE A 23 -4.28 -6.92 -4.58
N LYS A 24 -5.35 -6.47 -5.23
CA LYS A 24 -6.53 -7.32 -5.46
C LYS A 24 -6.17 -8.51 -6.33
N THR A 25 -5.41 -8.33 -7.41
CA THR A 25 -4.97 -9.42 -8.28
C THR A 25 -3.97 -10.34 -7.59
N ILE A 26 -2.92 -9.82 -6.94
CA ILE A 26 -1.98 -10.64 -6.17
C ILE A 26 -2.71 -11.45 -5.09
N ARG A 27 -3.73 -10.87 -4.44
CA ARG A 27 -4.52 -11.57 -3.44
C ARG A 27 -5.51 -12.56 -4.04
N ALA A 28 -6.06 -12.28 -5.22
CA ALA A 28 -6.87 -13.26 -5.95
C ALA A 28 -6.02 -14.50 -6.29
N VAL A 29 -4.78 -14.29 -6.76
CA VAL A 29 -3.82 -15.36 -7.00
C VAL A 29 -3.47 -16.07 -5.68
N LYS A 30 -3.07 -15.35 -4.62
CA LYS A 30 -2.75 -15.98 -3.31
C LYS A 30 -3.94 -16.67 -2.65
N ARG A 31 -5.18 -16.23 -2.92
CA ARG A 31 -6.41 -16.91 -2.48
C ARG A 31 -6.67 -18.17 -3.29
N ALA A 32 -6.44 -18.13 -4.61
CA ALA A 32 -6.53 -19.30 -5.48
C ALA A 32 -5.54 -20.40 -5.05
N PHE A 33 -4.34 -20.01 -4.61
CA PHE A 33 -3.35 -20.92 -4.03
C PHE A 33 -3.62 -21.31 -2.55
N GLY A 34 -4.73 -20.86 -1.94
CA GLY A 34 -5.12 -21.24 -0.58
C GLY A 34 -4.29 -20.61 0.56
N ILE A 35 -3.34 -19.73 0.24
CA ILE A 35 -2.38 -19.15 1.19
C ILE A 35 -2.98 -17.97 1.96
N ALA A 36 -3.88 -17.19 1.35
CA ALA A 36 -4.41 -15.96 1.95
C ALA A 36 -5.88 -16.08 2.39
N LYS A 37 -6.12 -16.36 3.68
CA LYS A 37 -7.46 -16.41 4.29
C LYS A 37 -8.04 -15.02 4.53
N GLY A 38 -8.68 -14.39 3.54
CA GLY A 38 -9.75 -13.39 3.70
C GLY A 38 -9.57 -12.16 4.61
N THR A 39 -8.40 -11.91 5.19
CA THR A 39 -8.19 -10.88 6.22
C THR A 39 -7.81 -9.53 5.64
N THR A 40 -8.26 -8.46 6.30
CA THR A 40 -7.80 -7.09 6.08
C THR A 40 -6.29 -6.99 6.34
N LEU A 41 -5.57 -6.34 5.42
CA LEU A 41 -4.13 -6.07 5.60
C LEU A 41 -3.92 -4.77 6.37
N VAL A 42 -3.05 -4.86 7.38
CA VAL A 42 -2.65 -3.73 8.21
C VAL A 42 -1.13 -3.66 8.30
N ILE A 43 -0.58 -2.55 8.76
CA ILE A 43 0.82 -2.44 9.20
C ILE A 43 0.79 -2.13 10.70
N CYS A 44 1.45 -2.98 11.50
CA CYS A 44 1.60 -2.72 12.93
C CYS A 44 2.65 -1.61 13.16
N PRO A 45 2.50 -0.80 14.21
CA PRO A 45 3.41 0.31 14.50
C PRO A 45 4.86 -0.15 14.67
N GLU A 46 5.08 -1.33 15.26
CA GLU A 46 6.40 -1.96 15.40
C GLU A 46 7.13 -2.21 14.06
N CYS A 47 6.40 -2.45 12.96
CA CYS A 47 6.97 -2.74 11.65
C CYS A 47 6.92 -1.53 10.70
N TRP A 48 6.54 -0.34 11.20
CA TRP A 48 6.38 0.84 10.36
C TRP A 48 7.70 1.32 9.76
N GLU A 49 8.77 1.29 10.54
CA GLU A 49 10.10 1.71 10.10
C GLU A 49 10.60 0.83 8.95
N GLU A 50 10.44 -0.48 9.09
CA GLU A 50 10.79 -1.43 8.03
C GLU A 50 9.94 -1.25 6.77
N TYR A 51 8.63 -1.01 6.92
CA TYR A 51 7.74 -0.66 5.81
C TYR A 51 8.24 0.58 5.07
N ASN A 52 8.59 1.63 5.80
CA ASN A 52 9.02 2.90 5.21
C ASN A 52 10.35 2.75 4.47
N LYS A 53 11.29 1.99 5.04
CA LYS A 53 12.58 1.67 4.40
C LYS A 53 12.39 0.88 3.10
N ARG A 54 11.53 -0.14 3.11
CA ARG A 54 11.22 -0.94 1.90
C ARG A 54 10.56 -0.07 0.83
N ARG A 55 9.63 0.82 1.23
CA ARG A 55 8.94 1.73 0.33
C ARG A 55 9.87 2.74 -0.33
N ALA A 56 10.76 3.36 0.44
CA ALA A 56 11.79 4.25 -0.09
C ALA A 56 12.71 3.53 -1.09
N GLY A 57 13.06 2.26 -0.81
CA GLY A 57 13.84 1.43 -1.74
C GLY A 57 13.11 1.16 -3.06
N PHE A 58 11.80 0.92 -3.01
CA PHE A 58 10.97 0.73 -4.20
C PHE A 58 10.87 2.01 -5.04
N GLU A 59 10.64 3.16 -4.39
CA GLU A 59 10.54 4.46 -5.09
C GLU A 59 11.87 4.82 -5.77
N LYS A 60 13.01 4.60 -5.09
CA LYS A 60 14.35 4.77 -5.70
C LYS A 60 14.57 3.81 -6.87
N SER A 61 14.16 2.56 -6.73
CA SER A 61 14.28 1.57 -7.81
C SER A 61 13.47 2.01 -9.03
N ILE A 62 12.22 2.40 -8.86
CA ILE A 62 11.38 2.90 -9.97
C ILE A 62 12.02 4.11 -10.64
N LEU A 63 12.56 5.06 -9.88
CA LEU A 63 13.25 6.23 -10.44
C LEU A 63 14.44 5.82 -11.31
N ILE A 64 15.30 4.94 -10.80
CA ILE A 64 16.46 4.43 -11.54
C ILE A 64 16.02 3.73 -12.83
N TRP A 65 15.01 2.85 -12.76
CA TRP A 65 14.50 2.13 -13.92
C TRP A 65 13.81 3.05 -14.94
N THR A 66 13.14 4.11 -14.47
CA THR A 66 12.56 5.13 -15.35
C THR A 66 13.66 5.88 -16.11
N ILE A 67 14.74 6.27 -15.42
CA ILE A 67 15.89 6.94 -16.04
C ILE A 67 16.54 6.02 -17.08
N ILE A 68 16.78 4.76 -16.74
CA ILE A 68 17.33 3.76 -17.67
C ILE A 68 16.42 3.60 -18.89
N GLY A 69 15.10 3.54 -18.68
CA GLY A 69 14.11 3.46 -19.76
C GLY A 69 14.20 4.64 -20.72
N ILE A 70 14.36 5.87 -20.20
CA ILE A 70 14.53 7.08 -21.01
C ILE A 70 15.83 7.02 -21.84
N ILE A 71 16.93 6.57 -21.23
CA ILE A 71 18.21 6.44 -21.93
C ILE A 71 18.10 5.42 -23.07
N ILE A 72 17.45 4.28 -22.83
CA ILE A 72 17.21 3.25 -23.86
C ILE A 72 16.31 3.80 -24.97
N ALA A 73 15.25 4.53 -24.63
CA ALA A 73 14.38 5.14 -25.64
C ALA A 73 15.16 6.12 -26.54
N LEU A 74 16.00 6.99 -25.95
CA LEU A 74 16.86 7.88 -26.71
C LEU A 74 17.86 7.09 -27.57
N ALA A 75 18.47 6.04 -27.04
CA ALA A 75 19.39 5.17 -27.80
C ALA A 75 18.71 4.44 -28.96
N LEU A 76 17.38 4.22 -28.93
CA LEU A 76 16.64 3.60 -30.03
C LEU A 76 16.13 4.62 -31.06
N ILE A 77 15.94 5.87 -30.65
CA ILE A 77 15.39 6.93 -31.51
C ILE A 77 16.50 7.75 -32.19
N VAL A 78 17.59 8.05 -31.49
CA VAL A 78 18.65 8.95 -31.96
C VAL A 78 19.47 8.37 -33.12
N PRO A 79 19.92 7.08 -33.10
CA PRO A 79 20.71 6.51 -34.19
C PRO A 79 20.02 6.55 -35.56
N PRO A 80 18.76 6.10 -35.75
CA PRO A 80 18.14 6.13 -37.08
C PRO A 80 18.00 7.55 -37.64
N ILE A 81 17.84 8.56 -36.78
CA ILE A 81 17.81 9.98 -37.19
C ILE A 81 19.20 10.45 -37.66
N LEU A 82 20.27 10.07 -36.95
CA LEU A 82 21.65 10.44 -37.29
C LEU A 82 22.19 9.73 -38.54
N PHE A 83 21.76 8.49 -38.78
CA PHE A 83 22.17 7.69 -39.94
C PHE A 83 21.34 7.97 -41.21
N GLY A 84 20.44 8.97 -41.18
CA GLY A 84 19.73 9.46 -42.35
C GLY A 84 18.53 8.62 -42.78
N ASP A 85 18.01 7.76 -41.91
CA ASP A 85 16.85 6.93 -42.20
C ASP A 85 15.56 7.71 -41.85
N TRP A 86 15.12 8.56 -42.79
CA TRP A 86 13.94 9.42 -42.66
C TRP A 86 12.61 8.68 -42.86
N ASN A 87 12.63 7.35 -42.82
CA ASN A 87 11.42 6.57 -42.95
C ASN A 87 10.54 6.74 -41.71
N VAL A 88 9.55 7.63 -41.82
CA VAL A 88 8.62 8.01 -40.74
C VAL A 88 7.97 6.79 -40.08
N PHE A 89 7.71 5.74 -40.87
CA PHE A 89 7.14 4.49 -40.36
C PHE A 89 8.09 3.75 -39.42
N ASN A 90 9.38 3.69 -39.73
CA ASN A 90 10.39 3.06 -38.87
C ASN A 90 10.58 3.84 -37.56
N ILE A 91 10.59 5.17 -37.64
CA ILE A 91 10.70 6.04 -36.46
C ILE A 91 9.50 5.82 -35.54
N PHE A 92 8.27 5.84 -36.09
CA PHE A 92 7.05 5.60 -35.32
C PHE A 92 7.03 4.19 -34.70
N ARG A 93 7.39 3.15 -35.46
CA ARG A 93 7.50 1.78 -34.96
C ARG A 93 8.48 1.68 -33.79
N ASN A 94 9.65 2.32 -33.88
CA ASN A 94 10.65 2.28 -32.82
C ASN A 94 10.20 3.01 -31.55
N ILE A 95 9.46 4.12 -31.69
CA ILE A 95 8.86 4.83 -30.56
C ILE A 95 7.82 3.93 -29.86
N VAL A 96 6.90 3.33 -30.63
CA VAL A 96 5.88 2.44 -30.07
C VAL A 96 6.50 1.24 -29.36
N MET A 97 7.49 0.60 -29.97
CA MET A 97 8.18 -0.56 -29.39
C MET A 97 8.97 -0.20 -28.12
N SER A 98 9.61 0.98 -28.07
CA SER A 98 10.31 1.43 -26.87
C SER A 98 9.35 1.73 -25.71
N ILE A 99 8.19 2.34 -25.99
CA ILE A 99 7.14 2.56 -24.98
C ILE A 99 6.61 1.23 -24.44
N ILE A 100 6.32 0.27 -25.33
CA ILE A 100 5.87 -1.07 -24.92
C ILE A 100 6.93 -1.75 -24.04
N LEU A 101 8.20 -1.69 -24.45
CA LEU A 101 9.30 -2.33 -23.71
C LEU A 101 9.47 -1.71 -22.32
N ILE A 102 9.42 -0.38 -22.20
CA ILE A 102 9.47 0.33 -20.91
C ILE A 102 8.25 -0.02 -20.06
N ALA A 103 7.05 -0.06 -20.65
CA ALA A 103 5.83 -0.42 -19.95
C ALA A 103 5.88 -1.85 -19.40
N VAL A 104 6.38 -2.81 -20.17
CA VAL A 104 6.59 -4.20 -19.74
C VAL A 104 7.63 -4.29 -18.63
N LEU A 105 8.75 -3.58 -18.77
CA LEU A 105 9.80 -3.55 -17.76
C LEU A 105 9.30 -3.00 -16.42
N LEU A 106 8.58 -1.87 -16.46
CA LEU A 106 7.96 -1.26 -15.28
C LEU A 106 6.85 -2.14 -14.70
N ALA A 107 6.08 -2.83 -15.54
CA ALA A 107 5.05 -3.76 -15.08
C ALA A 107 5.67 -4.94 -14.33
N LEU A 108 6.76 -5.54 -14.85
CA LEU A 108 7.46 -6.63 -14.17
C LEU A 108 8.00 -6.22 -12.80
N ILE A 109 8.63 -5.04 -12.71
CA ILE A 109 9.13 -4.49 -11.44
C ILE A 109 7.97 -4.17 -10.49
N GLY A 110 6.89 -3.60 -11.03
CA GLY A 110 5.66 -3.31 -10.31
C GLY A 110 5.05 -4.58 -9.72
N LEU A 111 5.02 -5.69 -10.45
CA LEU A 111 4.49 -6.98 -9.97
C LEU A 111 5.37 -7.61 -8.88
N VAL A 112 6.70 -7.57 -9.05
CA VAL A 112 7.63 -8.25 -8.11
C VAL A 112 7.84 -7.44 -6.82
N ARG A 113 7.76 -6.11 -6.86
CA ARG A 113 8.08 -5.24 -5.71
C ARG A 113 6.98 -4.25 -5.31
N TYR A 114 5.72 -4.49 -5.65
CA TYR A 114 4.63 -3.59 -5.24
C TYR A 114 4.55 -3.43 -3.71
N ILE A 115 4.86 -2.23 -3.21
CA ILE A 115 4.61 -1.86 -1.82
C ILE A 115 3.39 -0.95 -1.79
N PRO A 116 2.27 -1.39 -1.17
CA PRO A 116 1.05 -0.58 -1.11
C PRO A 116 1.27 0.77 -0.45
N LYS A 117 0.46 1.76 -0.82
CA LYS A 117 0.31 2.99 -0.02
C LYS A 117 -0.60 2.75 1.19
N THR A 118 -0.26 3.31 2.34
CA THR A 118 -1.13 3.35 3.53
C THR A 118 -2.21 4.42 3.37
N THR A 119 -3.37 4.20 4.00
CA THR A 119 -4.49 5.16 3.97
C THR A 119 -4.32 6.34 4.93
N MET A 120 -3.44 6.20 5.93
CA MET A 120 -3.19 7.18 6.98
C MET A 120 -1.72 7.10 7.44
N THR A 121 -1.20 8.19 7.99
CA THR A 121 0.14 8.26 8.58
C THR A 121 0.13 7.69 10.01
N LEU A 122 1.31 7.37 10.55
CA LEU A 122 1.43 6.80 11.89
C LEU A 122 0.96 7.79 12.98
N GLU A 123 1.21 9.09 12.79
CA GLU A 123 0.75 10.17 13.67
C GLU A 123 -0.79 10.23 13.74
N GLU A 124 -1.47 10.09 12.60
CA GLU A 124 -2.93 10.11 12.54
C GLU A 124 -3.54 8.84 13.17
N TYR A 125 -2.86 7.70 13.08
CA TYR A 125 -3.26 6.46 13.74
C TYR A 125 -3.18 6.54 15.26
N GLU A 126 -2.08 7.09 15.80
CA GLU A 126 -1.92 7.31 17.23
C GLU A 126 -2.93 8.33 17.78
N GLY A 127 -3.24 9.38 17.02
CA GLY A 127 -4.29 10.35 17.34
C GLY A 127 -5.68 9.71 17.46
N LYS A 128 -6.05 8.85 16.51
CA LYS A 128 -7.33 8.09 16.55
C LYS A 128 -7.37 7.06 17.68
N GLY A 129 -6.23 6.48 18.06
CA GLY A 129 -6.11 5.60 19.23
C GLY A 129 -6.45 6.32 20.53
N LYS A 130 -5.90 7.53 20.73
CA LYS A 130 -6.17 8.38 21.90
C LYS A 130 -7.64 8.86 21.94
N ALA A 131 -8.23 9.19 20.79
CA ALA A 131 -9.63 9.58 20.68
C ALA A 131 -10.60 8.42 21.02
N LYS A 132 -10.31 7.20 20.55
CA LYS A 132 -11.09 6.00 20.90
C LYS A 132 -10.96 5.64 22.38
N GLY A 133 -9.78 5.77 22.97
CA GLY A 133 -9.57 5.54 24.41
C GLY A 133 -10.41 6.49 25.29
N LYS A 134 -10.47 7.78 24.93
CA LYS A 134 -11.31 8.78 25.62
C LYS A 134 -12.81 8.48 25.49
N ALA A 135 -13.27 8.03 24.31
CA ALA A 135 -14.67 7.68 24.09
C ALA A 135 -15.12 6.44 24.89
N VAL A 136 -14.25 5.42 24.99
CA VAL A 136 -14.51 4.21 25.78
C VAL A 136 -14.54 4.52 27.27
N GLY A 137 -13.59 5.34 27.77
CA GLY A 137 -13.57 5.77 29.17
C GLY A 137 -14.81 6.57 29.58
N LYS A 138 -15.32 7.45 28.70
CA LYS A 138 -16.56 8.21 28.93
C LYS A 138 -17.80 7.31 28.99
N LYS A 139 -17.89 6.32 28.09
CA LYS A 139 -19.02 5.37 28.03
C LYS A 139 -19.09 4.46 29.26
N ILE A 140 -17.95 4.00 29.76
CA ILE A 140 -17.86 3.20 31.00
C ILE A 140 -18.35 4.03 32.20
N ARG A 141 -17.89 5.29 32.33
CA ARG A 141 -18.28 6.20 33.42
C ARG A 141 -19.79 6.47 33.46
N GLU A 142 -20.45 6.57 32.31
CA GLU A 142 -21.91 6.75 32.22
C GLU A 142 -22.69 5.47 32.58
N THR A 143 -22.22 4.30 32.16
CA THR A 143 -22.84 3.03 32.53
C THR A 143 -22.71 2.71 34.02
N THR A 144 -21.58 3.05 34.66
CA THR A 144 -21.38 2.88 36.10
C THR A 144 -22.28 3.81 36.91
N LYS A 145 -22.46 5.08 36.47
CA LYS A 145 -23.41 6.02 37.09
C LYS A 145 -24.87 5.57 36.96
N ARG A 146 -25.28 4.99 35.82
CA ARG A 146 -26.63 4.45 35.63
C ARG A 146 -26.91 3.22 36.50
N LYS A 147 -25.92 2.34 36.72
CA LYS A 147 -26.05 1.19 37.63
C LYS A 147 -26.13 1.60 39.10
N ALA A 148 -25.34 2.60 39.53
CA ALA A 148 -25.40 3.15 40.89
C ALA A 148 -26.77 3.78 41.20
N LYS A 149 -27.37 4.51 40.25
CA LYS A 149 -28.70 5.12 40.40
C LYS A 149 -29.86 4.12 40.42
N LYS A 150 -29.71 2.94 39.81
CA LYS A 150 -30.69 1.84 39.88
C LYS A 150 -30.63 1.07 41.21
N SER A 151 -29.44 0.95 41.81
CA SER A 151 -29.25 0.28 43.11
C SER A 151 -29.88 1.07 44.27
N SER A 152 -29.73 2.40 44.29
CA SER A 152 -30.30 3.25 45.35
C SER A 152 -31.84 3.36 45.34
N ARG A 153 -32.49 3.06 44.22
CA ARG A 153 -33.97 3.08 44.09
C ARG A 153 -34.63 1.77 44.54
N LYS A 154 -33.86 0.67 44.65
CA LYS A 154 -34.36 -0.65 45.08
C LYS A 154 -34.26 -0.88 46.60
N LYS A 155 -33.47 -0.06 47.31
CA LYS A 155 -33.29 -0.12 48.79
C LYS A 155 -34.27 0.77 49.57
N LYS A 156 -35.22 1.41 48.88
CA LYS A 156 -36.21 2.35 49.44
C LYS A 156 -37.66 1.90 49.29
N ARG A 157 -37.87 0.62 48.92
CA ARG A 157 -39.16 -0.07 48.94
C ARG A 157 -39.06 -1.22 49.93
#